data_AF-A0A4V2AW04-F1
#
_entry.id   AF-A0A4V2AW04-F1
#
_cell.length_a   1.000
_cell.length_b   1.000
_cell.length_c   1.000
_cell.angle_alpha   90.00
_cell.angle_beta   90.00
_cell.angle_gamma   90.00
#
_symmetry.space_group_name_H-M   'P 1'
#
loop_
_entity.id
_entity.type
_entity.pdbx_description
1 polymer ?
#
loop_
_entity_poly.entity_id
_entity_poly.type
_entity_poly.pdbx_seq_one_letter_code
_entity_poly.pdbx_strand_id
1 'polypeptide(L)' 'MKKRNPVRGLIVKGKDYNELKGKNFWRIVTQTHLQEYGKTQNINLAKIFSGTEFAKLSFVSNKAEE' A
#
# COMPACT_ATOMS: atom_id res chain seq x y z
N MET A 1 0.69 -17.17 18.21
CA MET A 1 1.25 -16.20 17.24
C MET A 1 0.11 -15.65 16.38
N LYS A 2 -0.32 -14.40 16.58
CA LYS A 2 -1.35 -13.79 15.73
C LYS A 2 -0.73 -13.52 14.36
N LYS A 3 -0.97 -14.41 13.38
CA LYS A 3 -0.63 -14.17 11.97
C LYS A 3 -1.41 -12.93 11.54
N ARG A 4 -0.80 -11.74 11.60
CA ARG A 4 -1.37 -10.54 10.98
C ARG A 4 -1.43 -10.84 9.49
N ASN A 5 -2.63 -10.80 8.93
CA ASN A 5 -2.83 -11.01 7.51
C ASN A 5 -1.93 -10.03 6.73
N PRO A 6 -1.24 -10.48 5.67
CA PRO A 6 -0.41 -9.58 4.87
C PRO A 6 -1.27 -8.47 4.29
N VAL A 7 -0.87 -7.22 4.52
CA VAL A 7 -1.55 -6.04 3.96
C VAL A 7 -1.30 -6.03 2.46
N ARG A 8 -2.32 -6.38 1.68
CA ARG A 8 -2.31 -6.31 0.22
C ARG A 8 -2.97 -5.01 -0.23
N GLY A 9 -2.32 -4.31 -1.14
CA GLY A 9 -2.76 -3.00 -1.57
C GLY A 9 -1.85 -2.38 -2.63
N LEU A 10 -2.23 -1.18 -3.06
CA LEU A 10 -1.51 -0.39 -4.05
C LEU A 10 -0.72 0.71 -3.36
N ILE A 11 0.58 0.78 -3.64
CA ILE A 11 1.45 1.85 -3.16
C ILE A 11 1.18 3.09 -4.01
N VAL A 12 0.76 4.17 -3.35
CA VAL A 12 0.49 5.46 -4.01
C VAL A 12 1.78 6.27 -4.10
N LYS A 13 2.25 6.48 -5.32
CA LYS A 13 3.39 7.35 -5.62
C LYS A 13 2.91 8.77 -5.86
N GLY A 14 2.67 9.51 -4.77
CA GLY A 14 2.32 10.95 -4.82
C GLY A 14 3.56 11.86 -4.82
N LYS A 15 3.36 13.17 -4.73
CA LYS A 15 4.45 14.15 -4.55
C LYS A 15 5.29 13.87 -3.29
N ASP A 16 4.63 13.45 -2.22
CA ASP A 16 5.26 13.14 -0.92
C ASP A 16 5.99 11.78 -0.91
N TYR A 17 5.96 11.02 -2.02
CA TYR A 17 6.49 9.65 -2.05
C TYR A 17 7.97 9.58 -1.69
N ASN A 18 8.80 10.51 -2.18
CA ASN A 18 10.23 10.51 -1.90
C ASN A 18 10.51 10.83 -0.42
N GLU A 19 9.76 11.74 0.19
CA GLU A 19 9.88 12.06 1.61
C GLU A 19 9.45 10.89 2.50
N LEU A 20 8.28 10.30 2.17
CA LEU A 20 7.76 9.14 2.88
C LEU A 20 8.74 7.97 2.78
N LYS A 21 9.21 7.65 1.57
CA LYS A 21 10.20 6.59 1.33
C LYS A 21 11.49 6.81 2.11
N GLY A 22 12.01 8.04 2.16
CA GLY A 22 13.21 8.38 2.93
C GLY A 22 13.04 8.13 4.43
N LYS A 23 11.82 8.32 4.95
CA LYS A 23 11.43 8.02 6.34
C LYS A 23 10.89 6.61 6.54
N ASN A 24 10.95 5.76 5.50
CA ASN A 24 10.40 4.41 5.48
C ASN A 24 8.87 4.35 5.71
N PHE A 25 8.14 5.38 5.33
CA PHE A 25 6.68 5.38 5.29
C PHE A 25 6.18 5.04 3.88
N TRP A 26 5.07 4.32 3.84
CA TRP A 26 4.46 3.84 2.61
C TRP A 26 2.98 4.19 2.62
N ARG A 27 2.55 5.00 1.67
CA ARG A 27 1.13 5.29 1.46
C ARG A 27 0.52 4.15 0.64
N ILE A 28 -0.34 3.36 1.27
CA ILE A 28 -0.90 2.14 0.68
C ILE A 28 -2.43 2.25 0.70
N VAL A 29 -3.05 2.06 -0.46
CA VAL A 29 -4.50 1.84 -0.59
C VAL A 29 -4.74 0.36 -0.39
N THR A 30 -5.47 -0.02 0.66
CA THR A 30 -5.80 -1.42 0.90
C THR A 30 -6.74 -1.95 -0.18
N GLN A 31 -6.75 -3.27 -0.38
CA GLN A 31 -7.62 -3.91 -1.38
C GLN A 31 -9.10 -3.51 -1.23
N THR A 32 -9.59 -3.27 -0.01
CA THR A 32 -10.95 -2.81 0.29
C THR A 32 -11.29 -1.49 -0.38
N HIS A 33 -10.34 -0.55 -0.40
CA HIS A 33 -10.54 0.78 -0.99
C HIS A 33 -9.94 0.91 -2.39
N LEU A 34 -9.32 -0.15 -2.92
CA LEU A 34 -8.69 -0.15 -4.24
C LEU A 34 -9.71 0.11 -5.34
N GLN A 35 -10.91 -0.48 -5.25
CA GLN A 35 -11.98 -0.24 -6.23
C GLN A 35 -12.45 1.21 -6.24
N GLU A 36 -12.66 1.81 -5.06
CA GLU A 36 -13.07 3.21 -4.95
C GLU A 36 -11.96 4.15 -5.39
N TYR A 37 -10.71 3.84 -5.05
CA TYR A 37 -9.54 4.59 -5.49
C TYR A 37 -9.36 4.54 -7.00
N GLY A 38 -9.61 3.40 -7.65
CA GLY A 38 -9.55 3.29 -9.11
C GLY A 38 -10.56 4.21 -9.81
N LYS A 39 -11.72 4.45 -9.20
CA LYS A 39 -12.78 5.32 -9.77
C LYS A 39 -12.60 6.79 -9.43
N THR A 40 -12.19 7.09 -8.20
CA THR A 40 -12.14 8.47 -7.67
C THR A 40 -10.74 9.07 -7.63
N GLN A 41 -9.70 8.22 -7.67
CA GLN A 41 -8.30 8.54 -7.38
C GLN A 41 -8.12 9.28 -6.04
N ASN A 42 -9.04 9.09 -5.10
CA ASN A 42 -9.08 9.86 -3.87
C ASN A 42 -7.99 9.38 -2.90
N ILE A 43 -6.98 10.22 -2.68
CA ILE A 43 -5.83 9.92 -1.80
C ILE A 43 -6.26 9.68 -0.34
N ASN A 44 -7.42 10.18 0.09
CA ASN A 44 -7.95 9.94 1.44
C ASN A 44 -8.26 8.46 1.72
N LEU A 45 -8.45 7.66 0.66
CA LEU A 45 -8.63 6.22 0.75
C LEU A 45 -7.32 5.47 1.03
N ALA A 46 -6.19 6.14 0.82
CA ALA A 46 -4.87 5.60 1.09
C ALA A 46 -4.47 5.88 2.54
N LYS A 47 -3.95 4.87 3.23
CA LYS A 47 -3.44 5.02 4.59
C LYS A 47 -1.92 5.03 4.57
N ILE A 48 -1.31 5.84 5.43
CA ILE A 48 0.14 5.84 5.61
C ILE A 48 0.47 4.74 6.60
N PHE A 49 1.37 3.84 6.19
CA PHE A 49 1.88 2.77 7.01
C PHE A 49 3.38 2.96 7.22
N SER A 50 3.86 2.61 8.41
CA SER A 50 5.29 2.59 8.69
C SER A 50 5.90 1.28 8.18
N GLY A 51 6.96 1.39 7.39
CA GLY A 51 7.81 0.30 6.93
C GLY A 51 8.33 -0.57 8.07
N THR A 52 8.54 0.03 9.24
CA THR A 52 8.99 -0.67 10.46
C THR A 52 7.95 -1.63 11.02
N GLU A 53 6.66 -1.42 10.74
CA GLU A 53 5.58 -2.34 11.16
C GLU A 53 5.47 -3.56 10.25
N PHE A 54 6.10 -3.52 9.07
CA PHE A 54 6.11 -4.63 8.13
C PHE A 54 7.41 -5.43 8.26
N ALA A 55 7.28 -6.75 8.37
CA ALA A 55 8.44 -7.64 8.32
C ALA A 55 9.10 -7.64 6.92
N LYS A 56 8.32 -7.41 5.87
CA LYS A 56 8.80 -7.39 4.48
C LYS A 56 7.81 -6.64 3.57
N LEU A 57 8.34 -5.79 2.69
CA LEU A 57 7.62 -5.26 1.54
C LEU A 57 8.07 -6.02 0.28
N SER A 58 7.11 -6.63 -0.40
CA SER A 58 7.33 -7.31 -1.69
C SER A 58 6.30 -6.80 -2.68
N PHE A 59 6.74 -6.47 -3.89
CA PHE A 59 5.82 -6.27 -5.00
C PHE A 59 5.18 -7.61 -5.34
N VAL A 60 3.87 -7.72 -5.16
CA VAL A 60 3.11 -8.86 -5.65
C VAL A 60 2.72 -8.52 -7.07
N SER A 61 3.45 -9.07 -8.05
CA SER A 61 2.89 -9.15 -9.40
C SER A 61 1.77 -10.16 -9.34
N ASN A 62 0.53 -9.70 -9.40
CA ASN A 62 -0.58 -10.53 -9.85
C ASN A 62 -0.29 -10.90 -11.32
N LYS A 63 0.62 -11.85 -11.55
CA LYS A 63 0.50 -12.69 -12.72
C LYS A 63 -0.82 -13.42 -12.50
N ALA A 64 -1.82 -13.05 -13.30
CA ALA A 64 -2.93 -13.96 -13.55
C ALA A 64 -2.26 -15.24 -14.08
N GLU A 65 -2.18 -16.28 -13.24
CA GLU A 65 -2.06 -17.62 -13.79
C GLU A 65 -3.40 -17.89 -14.48
N GLU A 66 -3.32 -17.98 -15.80
CA GLU A 66 -4.35 -18.53 -16.69
C GLU A 66 -4.57 -20.02 -16.41
#